data_AF-A0A3D2V3H9-F1
#
_entry.id   AF-A0A3D2V3H9-F1
#
_cell.length_a   1.000
_cell.length_b   1.000
_cell.length_c   1.000
_cell.angle_alpha   90.00
_cell.angle_beta   90.00
_cell.angle_gamma   90.00
#
_symmetry.space_group_name_H-M   'P 1'
#
loop_
_entity.id
_entity.type
_entity.pdbx_description
1 polymer ?
#
loop_
_entity_poly.entity_id
_entity_poly.type
_entity_poly.pdbx_seq_one_letter_code
_entity_poly.pdbx_strand_id
1 'polypeptide(L)'
;MPLNRLVFVLLLMTTSLNGQERLYSVVPLYDETTKLEPAIQSSTEDALITRVADRVRDRHARENGAYDHYLSFYWEERTVAIEIVDRVAKGGKDITINIKSLAPLNKPDFRCFFRGINTVAEYFHNVATKEVAPNHYTTTVTYNNIENRALQVGDRMEFEFSPFLLEPKRGRSNYYGTAFLYIVGKGLVPWIGRGEKLDSHPQSHSMILGGGTTLHVPYSNEPDNRFKQMANNLAPISAQPFMLGRRLHHTDFGDGRHSEQPNPVFEKHKNKLGPHYVARSCVACHVNNGRALPPAVGEPMYQTVIKVAGNSNGAPHQTLGTAIQPQVLFGDGETYAVIRAWSYDDDKYPDGKPFSVRYPLYRFNGIEPEFYSVRLTPPLVGLGLLEAISELDILIHADQDDLDGDGISGKPQIVKDPLTGQSRLGRFGYKAGQATVRFQIAGALNSDMGVTTSIQPYLDGEEKEEEEPDPELSDESLLNMTRYVSSLGVPPRRNVDAKDVQRGEKLFETIGCASCHIPMWKTSKYHPQAELRSQTIWPYTDLLLHDMGKELAD
;
A
#
# COMPACT_ATOMS: atom_id res chain seq x y z
N MET A 1 -9.54 -16.37 29.38
CA MET A 1 -8.61 -16.56 30.53
C MET A 1 -7.17 -16.47 30.02
N PRO A 2 -6.46 -15.34 30.21
CA PRO A 2 -5.11 -15.18 29.67
C PRO A 2 -4.09 -15.09 30.81
N LEU A 3 -3.61 -16.23 31.30
CA LEU A 3 -2.42 -16.27 32.17
C LEU A 3 -1.44 -17.39 31.80
N ASN A 4 -1.81 -18.30 30.88
CA ASN A 4 -0.96 -19.44 30.49
C ASN A 4 -0.09 -19.22 29.24
N ARG A 5 -0.18 -18.08 28.54
CA ARG A 5 0.63 -17.83 27.32
C ARG A 5 2.05 -17.32 27.60
N LEU A 6 2.31 -16.73 28.77
CA LEU A 6 3.67 -16.27 29.13
C LEU A 6 4.58 -17.45 29.53
N VAL A 7 4.00 -18.53 30.04
CA VAL A 7 4.76 -19.71 30.49
C VAL A 7 5.23 -20.57 29.31
N PHE A 8 4.51 -20.57 28.19
CA PHE A 8 4.92 -21.31 26.98
C PHE A 8 6.15 -20.71 26.30
N VAL A 9 6.35 -19.38 26.40
CA VAL A 9 7.57 -18.73 25.89
C VAL A 9 8.78 -19.02 26.78
N LEU A 10 8.58 -19.31 28.07
CA LEU A 10 9.67 -19.66 28.98
C LEU A 10 10.02 -21.16 29.00
N LEU A 11 9.09 -22.06 28.65
CA LEU A 11 9.30 -23.52 28.74
C LEU A 11 9.91 -24.16 27.47
N LEU A 12 10.04 -23.40 26.38
CA LEU A 12 10.74 -23.84 25.15
C LEU A 12 12.27 -23.68 25.22
N MET A 13 12.84 -23.39 26.40
CA MET A 13 14.29 -23.15 26.58
C MET A 13 15.16 -24.42 26.61
N THR A 14 14.60 -25.61 26.40
CA THR A 14 15.40 -26.84 26.41
C THR A 14 14.85 -27.86 25.42
N THR A 15 15.15 -27.72 24.12
CA THR A 15 15.52 -28.82 23.19
C THR A 15 15.62 -28.34 21.72
N SER A 16 16.72 -28.74 21.05
CA SER A 16 17.10 -28.48 19.64
C SER A 16 17.64 -27.08 19.27
N LEU A 17 18.97 -26.95 19.19
CA LEU A 17 19.73 -25.69 19.23
C LEU A 17 20.05 -25.01 17.89
N ASN A 18 19.69 -25.54 16.71
CA ASN A 18 20.11 -24.91 15.44
C ASN A 18 19.06 -24.02 14.74
N GLY A 19 17.77 -24.28 14.95
CA GLY A 19 16.68 -23.48 14.36
C GLY A 19 16.22 -22.32 15.23
N GLN A 20 16.07 -22.57 16.54
CA GLN A 20 15.56 -21.58 17.50
C GLN A 20 16.56 -20.47 17.83
N GLU A 21 17.88 -20.73 17.83
CA GLU A 21 18.90 -19.68 18.05
C GLU A 21 18.83 -18.55 17.00
N ARG A 22 18.42 -18.85 15.76
CA ARG A 22 18.25 -17.81 14.72
C ARG A 22 17.05 -16.90 14.98
N LEU A 23 15.99 -17.37 15.61
CA LEU A 23 14.81 -16.56 15.94
C LEU A 23 15.16 -15.48 16.97
N TYR A 24 16.06 -15.78 17.92
CA TYR A 24 16.58 -14.82 18.89
C TYR A 24 17.52 -13.76 18.28
N SER A 25 17.92 -13.90 17.01
CA SER A 25 18.82 -12.96 16.32
C SER A 25 18.09 -11.89 15.50
N VAL A 26 16.77 -11.98 15.36
CA VAL A 26 15.99 -11.00 14.59
C VAL A 26 15.86 -9.70 15.37
N VAL A 27 16.45 -8.63 14.84
CA VAL A 27 16.30 -7.29 15.42
C VAL A 27 15.00 -6.66 14.87
N PRO A 28 14.06 -6.21 15.72
CA PRO A 28 12.83 -5.57 15.28
C PRO A 28 13.08 -4.31 14.45
N LEU A 29 12.32 -4.09 13.38
CA LEU A 29 12.41 -2.86 12.58
C LEU A 29 12.06 -1.62 13.40
N TYR A 30 11.08 -1.74 14.30
CA TYR A 30 10.58 -0.65 15.13
C TYR A 30 10.30 -1.11 16.56
N ASP A 31 10.73 -0.30 17.51
CA ASP A 31 10.65 -0.54 18.97
C ASP A 31 10.34 0.76 19.73
N GLU A 32 10.36 0.71 21.07
CA GLU A 32 10.12 1.87 21.93
C GLU A 32 11.12 3.03 21.75
N THR A 33 12.27 2.79 21.11
CA THR A 33 13.27 3.83 20.83
C THR A 33 13.04 4.51 19.48
N THR A 34 12.14 3.96 18.65
CA THR A 34 11.82 4.49 17.33
C THR A 34 11.22 5.88 17.41
N LYS A 35 11.82 6.84 16.68
CA LYS A 35 11.30 8.20 16.58
C LYS A 35 9.97 8.21 15.81
N LEU A 36 8.88 8.53 16.50
CA LEU A 36 7.54 8.54 15.92
C LEU A 36 7.20 9.89 15.28
N GLU A 37 6.54 9.86 14.13
CA GLU A 37 5.86 11.03 13.55
C GLU A 37 4.65 11.43 14.41
N PRO A 38 4.24 12.72 14.36
CA PRO A 38 3.10 13.21 15.14
C PRO A 38 1.84 12.36 14.95
N ALA A 39 1.12 12.09 16.04
CA ALA A 39 -0.11 11.32 15.96
C ALA A 39 -1.18 12.02 15.13
N ILE A 40 -1.87 11.25 14.28
CA ILE A 40 -3.04 11.72 13.52
C ILE A 40 -4.28 11.88 14.40
N GLN A 41 -4.28 11.32 15.61
CA GLN A 41 -5.34 11.54 16.58
C GLN A 41 -4.75 11.64 17.98
N SER A 42 -5.23 12.62 18.74
CA SER A 42 -4.81 12.86 20.13
C SER A 42 -5.96 13.40 20.95
N SER A 43 -6.15 12.87 22.16
CA SER A 43 -7.07 13.44 23.14
C SER A 43 -6.32 14.41 24.04
N THR A 44 -6.81 15.63 24.15
CA THR A 44 -6.40 16.61 25.18
C THR A 44 -7.46 16.66 26.28
N GLU A 45 -7.29 17.57 27.26
CA GLU A 45 -8.32 17.88 28.25
C GLU A 45 -9.56 18.52 27.58
N ASP A 46 -9.34 19.39 26.57
CA ASP A 46 -10.38 20.22 25.97
C ASP A 46 -10.98 19.65 24.67
N ALA A 47 -10.29 18.76 23.96
CA ALA A 47 -10.75 18.27 22.66
C ALA A 47 -10.24 16.87 22.30
N LEU A 48 -10.94 16.21 21.39
CA LEU A 48 -10.38 15.18 20.52
C LEU A 48 -9.85 15.87 19.26
N ILE A 49 -8.54 15.77 19.01
CA ILE A 49 -7.92 16.35 17.82
C ILE A 49 -7.68 15.24 16.80
N THR A 50 -8.16 15.40 15.58
CA THR A 50 -7.89 14.49 14.45
C THR A 50 -7.24 15.27 13.30
N ARG A 51 -6.18 14.74 12.71
CA ARG A 51 -5.39 15.37 11.65
C ARG A 51 -5.32 14.44 10.45
N VAL A 52 -5.62 14.97 9.27
CA VAL A 52 -5.64 14.22 8.01
C VAL A 52 -5.10 15.07 6.87
N ALA A 53 -4.49 14.41 5.90
CA ALA A 53 -4.12 14.98 4.62
C ALA A 53 -5.22 14.75 3.58
N ASP A 54 -5.35 15.68 2.64
CA ASP A 54 -6.18 15.47 1.46
C ASP A 54 -5.49 15.98 0.19
N ARG A 55 -5.99 15.51 -0.95
CA ARG A 55 -5.62 15.96 -2.29
C ARG A 55 -6.80 16.64 -2.96
N VAL A 56 -6.51 17.47 -3.94
CA VAL A 56 -7.56 18.00 -4.80
C VAL A 56 -8.20 16.90 -5.67
N ARG A 57 -9.49 17.09 -5.95
CA ARG A 57 -10.33 16.28 -6.82
C ARG A 57 -11.08 17.16 -7.82
N ASP A 58 -11.47 16.54 -8.93
CA ASP A 58 -12.05 17.23 -10.07
C ASP A 58 -13.56 17.43 -9.94
N ARG A 59 -14.21 16.46 -9.30
CA ARG A 59 -15.65 16.35 -9.07
C ARG A 59 -15.93 15.85 -7.64
N HIS A 60 -17.20 15.67 -7.30
CA HIS A 60 -17.64 15.17 -6.00
C HIS A 60 -17.73 13.64 -5.95
N ALA A 61 -17.66 13.07 -4.74
CA ALA A 61 -17.55 11.63 -4.51
C ALA A 61 -18.62 10.75 -5.16
N ARG A 62 -19.83 11.30 -5.33
CA ARG A 62 -21.00 10.59 -5.88
C ARG A 62 -21.31 10.99 -7.32
N GLU A 63 -20.48 11.79 -7.96
CA GLU A 63 -20.62 12.09 -9.39
C GLU A 63 -19.99 10.98 -10.23
N ASN A 64 -20.63 10.64 -11.36
CA ASN A 64 -20.10 9.65 -12.29
C ASN A 64 -18.86 10.24 -13.01
N GLY A 65 -17.72 9.59 -12.79
CA GLY A 65 -16.41 9.97 -13.32
C GLY A 65 -15.76 11.16 -12.63
N ALA A 66 -14.46 11.29 -12.86
CA ALA A 66 -13.64 12.44 -12.52
C ALA A 66 -13.44 12.74 -11.01
N TYR A 67 -13.58 11.75 -10.12
CA TYR A 67 -13.32 11.89 -8.68
C TYR A 67 -12.07 11.13 -8.21
N ASP A 68 -11.88 9.88 -8.63
CA ASP A 68 -10.77 9.02 -8.19
C ASP A 68 -9.54 9.12 -9.09
N HIS A 69 -9.65 9.63 -10.32
CA HIS A 69 -8.46 9.90 -11.12
C HIS A 69 -7.57 10.99 -10.47
N TYR A 70 -6.34 11.09 -10.99
CA TYR A 70 -5.39 12.13 -10.61
C TYR A 70 -5.32 13.20 -11.70
N LEU A 71 -5.52 14.45 -11.29
CA LEU A 71 -5.38 15.63 -12.13
C LEU A 71 -3.94 15.83 -12.60
N SER A 72 -3.73 16.42 -13.78
CA SER A 72 -2.39 16.86 -14.16
C SER A 72 -1.79 17.80 -13.10
N PHE A 73 -0.48 17.69 -12.85
CA PHE A 73 0.25 18.48 -11.85
C PHE A 73 -0.23 18.28 -10.41
N TYR A 74 -0.83 17.12 -10.09
CA TYR A 74 -1.35 16.80 -8.74
C TYR A 74 -0.33 16.97 -7.59
N TRP A 75 0.97 16.97 -7.89
CA TRP A 75 2.04 17.17 -6.91
C TRP A 75 2.42 18.64 -6.68
N GLU A 76 1.86 19.58 -7.43
CA GLU A 76 2.11 21.03 -7.29
C GLU A 76 0.87 21.69 -6.68
N GLU A 77 1.02 22.37 -5.53
CA GLU A 77 0.02 23.28 -4.94
C GLU A 77 -1.29 22.62 -4.46
N ARG A 78 -1.39 21.28 -4.56
CA ARG A 78 -2.65 20.53 -4.54
C ARG A 78 -2.83 19.55 -3.37
N THR A 79 -2.08 19.77 -2.31
CA THR A 79 -2.20 19.03 -1.05
C THR A 79 -2.66 19.99 0.06
N VAL A 80 -3.47 19.46 0.97
CA VAL A 80 -3.99 20.20 2.13
C VAL A 80 -3.86 19.33 3.38
N ALA A 81 -3.63 19.97 4.51
CA ALA A 81 -3.71 19.38 5.83
C ALA A 81 -4.96 19.92 6.53
N ILE A 82 -5.73 19.03 7.15
CA ILE A 82 -6.96 19.35 7.87
C ILE A 82 -6.78 18.86 9.31
N GLU A 83 -6.98 19.77 10.26
CA GLU A 83 -7.06 19.47 11.69
C GLU A 83 -8.48 19.75 12.17
N ILE A 84 -9.09 18.74 12.78
CA ILE A 84 -10.43 18.77 13.36
C ILE A 84 -10.26 18.79 14.88
N VAL A 85 -10.64 19.90 15.50
CA VAL A 85 -10.63 20.10 16.95
C VAL A 85 -12.05 19.91 17.46
N ASP A 86 -12.37 18.70 17.89
CA ASP A 86 -13.69 18.33 18.39
C ASP A 86 -13.77 18.52 19.90
N ARG A 87 -14.36 19.64 20.32
CA ARG A 87 -14.59 19.95 21.75
C ARG A 87 -15.84 19.27 22.28
N VAL A 88 -16.78 18.89 21.41
CA VAL A 88 -18.00 18.15 21.80
C VAL A 88 -17.62 16.82 22.46
N ALA A 89 -16.54 16.18 21.98
CA ALA A 89 -15.92 15.00 22.60
C ALA A 89 -15.56 15.16 24.09
N LYS A 90 -15.40 16.41 24.56
CA LYS A 90 -15.02 16.78 25.94
C LYS A 90 -16.05 17.68 26.62
N GLY A 91 -17.29 17.68 26.15
CA GLY A 91 -18.39 18.46 26.75
C GLY A 91 -18.46 19.92 26.28
N GLY A 92 -17.62 20.32 25.34
CA GLY A 92 -17.77 21.55 24.57
C GLY A 92 -18.96 21.52 23.61
N LYS A 93 -19.09 22.55 22.77
CA LYS A 93 -20.28 22.75 21.92
C LYS A 93 -19.96 22.91 20.43
N ASP A 94 -18.70 22.75 20.06
CA ASP A 94 -18.21 23.08 18.73
C ASP A 94 -17.16 22.09 18.24
N ILE A 95 -17.02 22.07 16.91
CA ILE A 95 -15.92 21.45 16.19
C ILE A 95 -15.29 22.54 15.34
N THR A 96 -14.01 22.82 15.58
CA THR A 96 -13.24 23.75 14.75
C THR A 96 -12.46 22.98 13.70
N ILE A 97 -12.51 23.44 12.45
CA ILE A 97 -11.76 22.87 11.33
C ILE A 97 -10.67 23.86 10.95
N ASN A 98 -9.42 23.47 11.13
CA ASN A 98 -8.25 24.23 10.69
C ASN A 98 -7.69 23.58 9.43
N ILE A 99 -7.45 24.36 8.40
CA ILE A 99 -6.88 23.88 7.13
C ILE A 99 -5.58 24.63 6.86
N LYS A 100 -4.56 23.89 6.46
CA LYS A 100 -3.31 24.43 5.91
C LYS A 100 -3.14 23.94 4.49
N SER A 101 -3.06 24.86 3.53
CA SER A 101 -2.82 24.54 2.12
C SER A 101 -1.36 24.73 1.72
N LEU A 102 -0.95 24.05 0.66
CA LEU A 102 0.38 24.25 0.07
C LEU A 102 0.53 25.59 -0.66
N ALA A 103 -0.58 26.16 -1.16
CA ALA A 103 -0.63 27.41 -1.90
C ALA A 103 -1.82 28.29 -1.46
N PRO A 104 -1.78 29.62 -1.75
CA PRO A 104 -2.87 30.53 -1.41
C PRO A 104 -4.20 30.17 -2.08
N LEU A 105 -5.27 30.28 -1.30
CA LEU A 105 -6.64 29.98 -1.72
C LEU A 105 -7.51 31.24 -1.71
N ASN A 106 -8.46 31.33 -2.64
CA ASN A 106 -9.45 32.38 -2.75
C ASN A 106 -10.80 31.90 -2.22
N LYS A 107 -11.15 32.29 -0.98
CA LYS A 107 -12.42 31.92 -0.33
C LYS A 107 -12.74 30.42 -0.43
N PRO A 108 -11.86 29.53 0.06
CA PRO A 108 -12.11 28.11 -0.06
C PRO A 108 -13.26 27.67 0.86
N ASP A 109 -14.10 26.77 0.37
CA ASP A 109 -15.34 26.37 1.03
C ASP A 109 -15.16 25.12 1.88
N PHE A 110 -15.81 25.12 3.04
CA PHE A 110 -16.01 23.94 3.85
C PHE A 110 -17.51 23.61 3.88
N ARG A 111 -17.83 22.36 3.53
CA ARG A 111 -19.21 21.87 3.51
C ARG A 111 -19.33 20.64 4.39
N CYS A 112 -20.42 20.54 5.14
CA CYS A 112 -20.71 19.37 5.97
C CYS A 112 -22.21 19.10 6.12
N PHE A 113 -22.55 17.92 6.64
CA PHE A 113 -23.91 17.39 6.72
C PHE A 113 -24.53 17.23 5.32
N PHE A 114 -24.11 16.17 4.63
CA PHE A 114 -24.60 15.81 3.30
C PHE A 114 -26.13 15.68 3.27
N ARG A 115 -26.74 16.21 2.21
CA ARG A 115 -28.19 16.29 2.02
C ARG A 115 -28.65 15.53 0.78
N GLY A 116 -27.97 15.73 -0.34
CA GLY A 116 -28.18 14.93 -1.56
C GLY A 116 -29.59 14.93 -2.16
N ILE A 117 -30.36 16.04 -2.07
CA ILE A 117 -31.76 16.08 -2.58
C ILE A 117 -31.81 16.57 -4.03
N ASN A 118 -31.15 17.70 -4.31
CA ASN A 118 -31.20 18.36 -5.61
C ASN A 118 -30.00 17.96 -6.48
N THR A 119 -28.84 17.75 -5.85
CA THR A 119 -27.62 17.30 -6.52
C THR A 119 -26.90 16.27 -5.64
N VAL A 120 -26.04 15.47 -6.24
CA VAL A 120 -25.23 14.44 -5.53
C VAL A 120 -24.08 15.04 -4.70
N ALA A 121 -24.05 16.37 -4.55
CA ALA A 121 -23.05 17.14 -3.82
C ALA A 121 -23.67 18.29 -3.00
N GLU A 122 -24.94 18.13 -2.62
CA GLU A 122 -25.67 19.10 -1.80
C GLU A 122 -25.44 18.84 -0.31
N TYR A 123 -25.13 19.89 0.44
CA TYR A 123 -24.89 19.87 1.89
C TYR A 123 -25.75 20.93 2.58
N PHE A 124 -26.15 20.68 3.82
CA PHE A 124 -26.89 21.66 4.61
C PHE A 124 -26.01 22.84 5.05
N HIS A 125 -24.78 22.54 5.46
CA HIS A 125 -23.81 23.54 5.87
C HIS A 125 -22.79 23.73 4.74
N ASN A 126 -22.69 24.94 4.21
CA ASN A 126 -21.73 25.28 3.17
C ASN A 126 -21.29 26.74 3.38
N VAL A 127 -20.04 26.94 3.80
CA VAL A 127 -19.51 28.26 4.17
C VAL A 127 -18.09 28.44 3.66
N ALA A 128 -17.77 29.66 3.24
CA ALA A 128 -16.39 30.05 3.00
C ALA A 128 -15.63 30.07 4.32
N THR A 129 -14.45 29.46 4.32
CA THR A 129 -13.55 29.48 5.48
C THR A 129 -12.89 30.85 5.63
N LYS A 130 -12.50 31.19 6.86
CA LYS A 130 -11.81 32.44 7.19
C LYS A 130 -10.30 32.21 7.17
N GLU A 131 -9.56 33.00 6.40
CA GLU A 131 -8.10 33.03 6.48
C GLU A 131 -7.66 33.72 7.79
N VAL A 132 -6.78 33.07 8.54
CA VAL A 132 -6.25 33.55 9.83
C VAL A 132 -4.75 33.80 9.82
N ALA A 133 -4.05 33.19 8.87
CA ALA A 133 -2.66 33.43 8.53
C ALA A 133 -2.44 32.99 7.07
N PRO A 134 -1.35 33.39 6.39
CA PRO A 134 -1.10 32.97 5.01
C PRO A 134 -1.23 31.45 4.84
N ASN A 135 -2.11 31.01 3.94
CA ASN A 135 -2.42 29.60 3.66
C ASN A 135 -3.04 28.83 4.84
N HIS A 136 -3.53 29.51 5.87
CA HIS A 136 -4.21 28.91 7.02
C HIS A 136 -5.63 29.42 7.13
N TYR A 137 -6.58 28.49 7.06
CA TYR A 137 -8.01 28.78 7.02
C TYR A 137 -8.72 28.08 8.17
N THR A 138 -9.83 28.64 8.63
CA THR A 138 -10.60 28.05 9.72
C THR A 138 -12.10 28.25 9.54
N THR A 139 -12.88 27.31 10.06
CA THR A 139 -14.32 27.44 10.27
C THR A 139 -14.74 26.65 11.51
N THR A 140 -15.90 27.00 12.07
CA THR A 140 -16.43 26.35 13.27
C THR A 140 -17.86 25.87 13.02
N VAL A 141 -18.11 24.60 13.32
CA VAL A 141 -19.42 23.97 13.26
C VAL A 141 -19.96 23.84 14.68
N THR A 142 -21.19 24.29 14.92
CA THR A 142 -21.84 24.29 16.25
C THR A 142 -23.22 23.64 16.25
N TYR A 143 -23.73 23.23 15.09
CA TYR A 143 -25.10 22.77 14.93
C TYR A 143 -25.19 21.63 13.92
N ASN A 144 -25.99 20.62 14.22
CA ASN A 144 -26.30 19.52 13.32
C ASN A 144 -27.56 19.88 12.53
N ASN A 145 -27.37 20.26 11.26
CA ASN A 145 -28.47 20.69 10.40
C ASN A 145 -29.40 19.56 9.95
N ILE A 146 -28.94 18.29 9.98
CA ILE A 146 -29.78 17.12 9.64
C ILE A 146 -30.78 16.88 10.76
N GLU A 147 -30.30 16.87 12.00
CA GLU A 147 -31.11 16.58 13.19
C GLU A 147 -31.81 17.83 13.76
N ASN A 148 -31.52 19.01 13.22
CA ASN A 148 -32.04 20.30 13.68
C ASN A 148 -31.85 20.52 15.19
N ARG A 149 -30.62 20.29 15.68
CA ARG A 149 -30.21 20.49 17.07
C ARG A 149 -28.72 20.78 17.21
N ALA A 150 -28.28 21.14 18.42
CA ALA A 150 -26.85 21.25 18.75
C ALA A 150 -26.10 19.93 18.50
N LEU A 151 -24.79 20.04 18.23
CA LEU A 151 -23.90 18.89 18.06
C LEU A 151 -23.85 18.01 19.31
N GLN A 152 -23.80 16.70 19.10
CA GLN A 152 -23.67 15.69 20.16
C GLN A 152 -22.66 14.61 19.75
N VAL A 153 -22.04 13.97 20.75
CA VAL A 153 -21.20 12.79 20.52
C VAL A 153 -22.03 11.72 19.80
N GLY A 154 -21.45 11.12 18.76
CA GLY A 154 -22.11 10.16 17.88
C GLY A 154 -22.71 10.74 16.61
N ASP A 155 -22.77 12.07 16.48
CA ASP A 155 -23.24 12.72 15.25
C ASP A 155 -22.37 12.34 14.05
N ARG A 156 -23.03 12.07 12.92
CA ARG A 156 -22.39 11.78 11.64
C ARG A 156 -22.22 13.07 10.87
N MET A 157 -20.97 13.45 10.63
CA MET A 157 -20.62 14.64 9.87
C MET A 157 -19.81 14.21 8.65
N GLU A 158 -20.50 13.92 7.55
CA GLU A 158 -19.82 13.94 6.25
C GLU A 158 -19.38 15.37 5.96
N PHE A 159 -18.13 15.56 5.54
CA PHE A 159 -17.61 16.84 5.12
C PHE A 159 -16.72 16.72 3.89
N GLU A 160 -16.60 17.83 3.18
CA GLU A 160 -15.70 18.00 2.04
C GLU A 160 -15.09 19.41 2.13
N PHE A 161 -13.83 19.54 1.73
CA PHE A 161 -13.17 20.84 1.60
C PHE A 161 -12.93 21.14 0.12
N SER A 162 -13.25 22.34 -0.33
CA SER A 162 -13.06 22.77 -1.72
C SER A 162 -11.97 23.83 -1.80
N PRO A 163 -10.72 23.43 -2.14
CA PRO A 163 -9.65 24.38 -2.32
C PRO A 163 -9.80 25.11 -3.66
N PHE A 164 -10.00 26.41 -3.61
CA PHE A 164 -9.99 27.29 -4.78
C PHE A 164 -8.67 28.02 -4.83
N LEU A 165 -7.73 27.56 -5.68
CA LEU A 165 -6.40 28.17 -5.82
C LEU A 165 -6.53 29.61 -6.33
N LEU A 166 -5.86 30.56 -5.67
CA LEU A 166 -5.92 31.98 -5.99
C LEU A 166 -5.27 32.28 -7.36
N GLU A 167 -4.02 31.86 -7.54
CA GLU A 167 -3.23 32.03 -8.77
C GLU A 167 -2.38 30.77 -9.03
N PRO A 168 -2.99 29.66 -9.49
CA PRO A 168 -2.26 28.41 -9.69
C PRO A 168 -1.21 28.53 -10.80
N LYS A 169 -0.02 27.96 -10.59
CA LYS A 169 1.04 27.95 -11.62
C LYS A 169 0.59 27.29 -12.92
N ARG A 170 -0.20 26.23 -12.79
CA ARG A 170 -0.71 25.40 -13.88
C ARG A 170 -2.05 24.79 -13.48
N GLY A 171 -2.84 24.35 -14.46
CA GLY A 171 -4.17 23.77 -14.24
C GLY A 171 -5.23 24.85 -14.07
N ARG A 172 -6.23 24.60 -13.21
CA ARG A 172 -7.37 25.51 -12.96
C ARG A 172 -7.41 25.99 -11.51
N SER A 173 -8.31 26.92 -11.21
CA SER A 173 -8.49 27.46 -9.85
C SER A 173 -9.41 26.61 -8.98
N ASN A 174 -10.49 26.04 -9.52
CA ASN A 174 -11.52 25.41 -8.70
C ASN A 174 -11.31 23.89 -8.55
N TYR A 175 -11.21 23.40 -7.32
CA TYR A 175 -11.18 21.97 -7.02
C TYR A 175 -12.06 21.61 -5.84
N TYR A 176 -12.31 20.31 -5.72
CA TYR A 176 -12.99 19.68 -4.60
C TYR A 176 -12.01 18.83 -3.80
N GLY A 177 -12.48 18.26 -2.70
CA GLY A 177 -11.71 17.39 -1.82
C GLY A 177 -12.33 16.02 -1.72
N THR A 178 -11.74 15.19 -0.87
CA THR A 178 -12.31 13.91 -0.49
C THR A 178 -13.55 14.13 0.39
N ALA A 179 -14.63 13.38 0.11
CA ALA A 179 -15.74 13.27 1.04
C ALA A 179 -15.33 12.37 2.21
N PHE A 180 -15.11 12.97 3.38
CA PHE A 180 -14.77 12.27 4.61
C PHE A 180 -16.00 12.08 5.49
N LEU A 181 -16.06 10.99 6.25
CA LEU A 181 -17.05 10.83 7.32
C LEU A 181 -16.34 10.96 8.68
N TYR A 182 -16.73 11.97 9.44
CA TYR A 182 -16.31 12.17 10.82
C TYR A 182 -17.45 11.80 11.77
N ILE A 183 -17.14 11.03 12.82
CA ILE A 183 -18.06 10.72 13.90
C ILE A 183 -17.65 11.55 15.11
N VAL A 184 -18.54 12.45 15.54
CA VAL A 184 -18.29 13.36 16.68
C VAL A 184 -17.98 12.54 17.94
N GLY A 185 -16.87 12.86 18.60
CA GLY A 185 -16.32 12.13 19.74
C GLY A 185 -15.50 10.89 19.40
N LYS A 186 -15.35 10.52 18.12
CA LYS A 186 -14.64 9.30 17.69
C LYS A 186 -13.57 9.55 16.63
N GLY A 187 -13.80 10.43 15.66
CA GLY A 187 -12.85 10.68 14.57
C GLY A 187 -13.33 10.22 13.19
N LEU A 188 -12.38 10.15 12.26
CA LEU A 188 -12.63 9.73 10.88
C LEU A 188 -12.90 8.23 10.78
N VAL A 189 -13.86 7.86 9.92
CA VAL A 189 -14.17 6.46 9.60
C VAL A 189 -14.39 6.28 8.09
N PRO A 190 -14.04 5.12 7.53
CA PRO A 190 -14.45 4.79 6.17
C PRO A 190 -15.98 4.64 6.10
N TRP A 191 -16.57 5.09 5.00
CA TRP A 191 -18.03 5.16 4.87
C TRP A 191 -18.59 4.36 3.69
N ILE A 192 -19.89 4.07 3.79
CA ILE A 192 -20.77 3.46 2.79
C ILE A 192 -22.06 4.29 2.72
N GLY A 193 -22.54 4.56 1.52
CA GLY A 193 -23.81 5.21 1.23
C GLY A 193 -24.99 4.27 1.49
N ARG A 194 -26.04 4.75 2.14
CA ARG A 194 -27.29 4.02 2.37
C ARG A 194 -28.49 4.81 1.87
N GLY A 195 -29.52 4.09 1.44
CA GLY A 195 -30.73 4.67 0.87
C GLY A 195 -30.52 5.31 -0.51
N GLU A 196 -31.58 5.87 -1.07
CA GLU A 196 -31.58 6.44 -2.42
C GLU A 196 -30.59 7.59 -2.59
N LYS A 197 -30.38 8.38 -1.53
CA LYS A 197 -29.46 9.52 -1.52
C LYS A 197 -28.00 9.13 -1.29
N LEU A 198 -27.74 7.88 -0.92
CA LEU A 198 -26.43 7.40 -0.48
C LEU A 198 -25.90 8.19 0.74
N ASP A 199 -26.74 8.38 1.77
CA ASP A 199 -26.32 9.01 3.03
C ASP A 199 -25.13 8.23 3.64
N SER A 200 -24.15 8.94 4.17
CA SER A 200 -22.93 8.32 4.69
C SER A 200 -23.14 7.64 6.03
N HIS A 201 -22.91 6.33 6.05
CA HIS A 201 -22.83 5.53 7.26
C HIS A 201 -21.41 4.97 7.42
N PRO A 202 -20.92 4.77 8.66
CA PRO A 202 -19.71 4.00 8.87
C PRO A 202 -19.80 2.62 8.21
N GLN A 203 -18.72 2.19 7.58
CA GLN A 203 -18.61 0.80 7.13
C GLN A 203 -18.68 -0.16 8.32
N SER A 204 -19.23 -1.36 8.09
CA SER A 204 -19.20 -2.43 9.09
C SER A 204 -17.78 -2.95 9.28
N HIS A 205 -17.48 -3.52 10.45
CA HIS A 205 -16.13 -4.05 10.74
C HIS A 205 -15.67 -5.09 9.71
N SER A 206 -16.59 -5.91 9.17
CA SER A 206 -16.30 -6.89 8.10
C SER A 206 -15.87 -6.27 6.77
N MET A 207 -16.11 -4.98 6.55
CA MET A 207 -15.69 -4.27 5.34
C MET A 207 -14.30 -3.64 5.47
N ILE A 208 -13.83 -3.42 6.70
CA ILE A 208 -12.63 -2.62 7.01
C ILE A 208 -11.41 -3.53 6.99
N LEU A 209 -10.68 -3.55 5.87
CA LEU A 209 -9.51 -4.42 5.67
C LEU A 209 -8.18 -3.80 6.12
N GLY A 210 -8.04 -2.48 6.08
CA GLY A 210 -6.81 -1.75 6.42
C GLY A 210 -6.90 -0.90 7.69
N GLY A 211 -7.89 -1.15 8.55
CA GLY A 211 -8.20 -0.23 9.65
C GLY A 211 -8.58 1.16 9.11
N GLY A 212 -8.02 2.22 9.70
CA GLY A 212 -8.19 3.60 9.27
C GLY A 212 -7.66 3.91 7.87
N THR A 213 -6.78 3.08 7.30
CA THR A 213 -6.31 3.25 5.91
C THR A 213 -7.31 2.73 4.88
N THR A 214 -8.40 2.08 5.33
CA THR A 214 -9.45 1.60 4.44
C THR A 214 -10.12 2.76 3.74
N LEU A 215 -10.26 2.64 2.43
CA LEU A 215 -10.97 3.60 1.59
C LEU A 215 -12.49 3.51 1.77
N HIS A 216 -13.20 4.61 1.55
CA HIS A 216 -14.67 4.59 1.50
C HIS A 216 -15.13 3.85 0.24
N VAL A 217 -16.30 3.22 0.23
CA VAL A 217 -16.82 2.50 -0.95
C VAL A 217 -16.82 3.44 -2.17
N PRO A 218 -16.38 3.01 -3.37
CA PRO A 218 -16.32 3.90 -4.53
C PRO A 218 -17.72 4.17 -5.11
N TYR A 219 -18.05 5.44 -5.36
CA TYR A 219 -19.31 5.88 -6.01
C TYR A 219 -19.07 6.64 -7.32
N SER A 220 -17.80 6.87 -7.67
CA SER A 220 -17.33 7.61 -8.84
C SER A 220 -17.41 6.83 -10.15
N ASN A 221 -17.67 5.52 -10.10
CA ASN A 221 -17.58 4.61 -11.26
C ASN A 221 -16.21 4.65 -11.97
N GLU A 222 -15.13 4.86 -11.22
CA GLU A 222 -13.74 4.83 -11.71
C GLU A 222 -12.95 3.66 -11.08
N PRO A 223 -13.34 2.39 -11.33
CA PRO A 223 -12.76 1.22 -10.66
C PRO A 223 -11.24 1.08 -10.92
N ASP A 224 -10.76 1.51 -12.08
CA ASP A 224 -9.35 1.39 -12.48
C ASP A 224 -8.41 2.26 -11.64
N ASN A 225 -8.93 3.28 -10.97
CA ASN A 225 -8.14 4.18 -10.13
C ASN A 225 -8.06 3.71 -8.67
N ARG A 226 -8.69 2.58 -8.33
CA ARG A 226 -9.00 2.27 -6.95
C ARG A 226 -7.77 2.00 -6.08
N PHE A 227 -6.77 1.31 -6.61
CA PHE A 227 -5.51 1.02 -5.92
C PHE A 227 -4.50 2.17 -5.94
N LYS A 228 -4.85 3.31 -6.56
CA LYS A 228 -3.99 4.49 -6.65
C LYS A 228 -4.26 5.52 -5.55
N GLN A 229 -5.31 5.35 -4.75
CA GLN A 229 -5.76 6.34 -3.79
C GLN A 229 -4.87 6.39 -2.54
N MET A 230 -4.75 7.59 -1.96
CA MET A 230 -4.19 7.78 -0.61
C MET A 230 -5.07 7.12 0.44
N ALA A 231 -4.46 6.61 1.51
CA ALA A 231 -5.19 6.21 2.71
C ALA A 231 -6.06 7.37 3.26
N ASN A 232 -7.30 7.08 3.69
CA ASN A 232 -8.23 8.10 4.18
C ASN A 232 -7.82 8.70 5.54
N ASN A 233 -6.88 8.09 6.26
CA ASN A 233 -6.31 8.58 7.51
C ASN A 233 -4.88 9.10 7.33
N LEU A 234 -4.45 9.37 6.10
CA LEU A 234 -3.07 9.77 5.80
C LEU A 234 -2.66 10.99 6.64
N ALA A 235 -1.48 10.94 7.24
CA ALA A 235 -0.98 12.04 8.06
C ALA A 235 -0.65 13.28 7.18
N PRO A 236 -0.85 14.51 7.68
CA PRO A 236 -0.46 15.74 6.98
C PRO A 236 0.97 15.76 6.43
N ILE A 237 1.93 15.22 7.19
CA ILE A 237 3.35 15.17 6.79
C ILE A 237 3.60 14.25 5.58
N SER A 238 2.71 13.27 5.35
CA SER A 238 2.83 12.29 4.28
C SER A 238 2.24 12.77 2.95
N ALA A 239 1.40 13.81 2.94
CA ALA A 239 0.62 14.23 1.77
C ALA A 239 1.50 14.57 0.56
N GLN A 240 2.47 15.46 0.77
CA GLN A 240 3.33 15.93 -0.31
C GLN A 240 4.35 14.86 -0.75
N PRO A 241 5.03 14.15 0.18
CA PRO A 241 5.85 12.99 -0.20
C PRO A 241 5.09 11.91 -0.97
N PHE A 242 3.82 11.63 -0.62
CA PHE A 242 2.97 10.71 -1.39
C PHE A 242 2.81 11.17 -2.85
N MET A 243 2.51 12.44 -3.08
CA MET A 243 2.35 12.96 -4.45
C MET A 243 3.65 12.94 -5.24
N LEU A 244 4.76 13.31 -4.60
CA LEU A 244 6.08 13.28 -5.24
C LEU A 244 6.52 11.84 -5.54
N GLY A 245 6.24 10.89 -4.64
CA GLY A 245 6.50 9.47 -4.85
C GLY A 245 5.65 8.88 -5.97
N ARG A 246 4.37 9.26 -6.03
CA ARG A 246 3.49 8.88 -7.14
C ARG A 246 4.01 9.40 -8.47
N ARG A 247 4.50 10.64 -8.54
CA ARG A 247 5.09 11.20 -9.76
C ARG A 247 6.24 10.34 -10.25
N LEU A 248 7.14 9.95 -9.36
CA LEU A 248 8.27 9.05 -9.67
C LEU A 248 7.79 7.69 -10.14
N HIS A 249 6.85 7.08 -9.42
CA HIS A 249 6.27 5.77 -9.76
C HIS A 249 5.68 5.73 -11.20
N HIS A 250 5.14 6.85 -11.65
CA HIS A 250 4.53 7.01 -12.98
C HIS A 250 5.48 7.58 -14.05
N THR A 251 6.76 7.82 -13.73
CA THR A 251 7.78 8.36 -14.65
C THR A 251 8.55 7.24 -15.34
N ASP A 252 8.74 7.34 -16.66
CA ASP A 252 9.71 6.53 -17.43
C ASP A 252 11.13 7.06 -17.14
N PHE A 253 12.01 6.21 -16.61
CA PHE A 253 13.35 6.62 -16.18
C PHE A 253 14.31 6.83 -17.36
N GLY A 254 13.98 6.35 -18.56
CA GLY A 254 14.81 6.58 -19.72
C GLY A 254 14.52 7.93 -20.38
N ASP A 255 13.25 8.30 -20.57
CA ASP A 255 12.89 9.54 -21.27
C ASP A 255 12.23 10.63 -20.41
N GLY A 256 11.91 10.32 -19.15
CA GLY A 256 11.29 11.22 -18.18
C GLY A 256 9.79 11.44 -18.38
N ARG A 257 9.14 10.79 -19.36
CA ARG A 257 7.70 10.97 -19.61
C ARG A 257 6.87 10.38 -18.49
N HIS A 258 5.78 11.07 -18.17
CA HIS A 258 4.79 10.57 -17.22
C HIS A 258 3.73 9.73 -17.95
N SER A 259 3.38 8.57 -17.40
CA SER A 259 2.39 7.64 -17.97
C SER A 259 0.98 8.22 -18.12
N GLU A 260 0.62 9.19 -17.29
CA GLU A 260 -0.67 9.90 -17.37
C GLU A 260 -0.47 11.28 -18.02
N GLN A 261 -1.00 11.49 -19.22
CA GLN A 261 -0.94 12.77 -19.95
C GLN A 261 -1.99 13.77 -19.44
N PRO A 262 -1.80 15.10 -19.60
CA PRO A 262 -0.68 15.81 -20.23
C PRO A 262 0.43 16.22 -19.24
N ASN A 263 0.76 15.36 -18.27
CA ASN A 263 1.83 15.68 -17.33
C ASN A 263 3.18 15.84 -18.04
N PRO A 264 4.00 16.84 -17.62
CA PRO A 264 5.24 17.18 -18.30
C PRO A 264 6.32 16.14 -18.05
N VAL A 265 7.32 16.12 -18.93
CA VAL A 265 8.56 15.37 -18.74
C VAL A 265 9.22 15.79 -17.42
N PHE A 266 9.68 14.82 -16.64
CA PHE A 266 10.46 15.05 -15.45
C PHE A 266 11.95 15.05 -15.78
N GLU A 267 12.47 16.19 -16.22
CA GLU A 267 13.87 16.33 -16.68
C GLU A 267 14.91 15.79 -15.67
N LYS A 268 14.69 15.98 -14.37
CA LYS A 268 15.59 15.46 -13.31
C LYS A 268 15.70 13.93 -13.28
N HIS A 269 14.73 13.20 -13.86
CA HIS A 269 14.66 11.73 -13.86
C HIS A 269 14.81 11.10 -15.24
N LYS A 270 15.05 11.92 -16.26
CA LYS A 270 15.37 11.44 -17.60
C LYS A 270 16.78 10.84 -17.63
N ASN A 271 17.01 9.85 -18.51
CA ASN A 271 18.29 9.18 -18.73
C ASN A 271 18.89 8.50 -17.48
N LYS A 272 18.05 7.97 -16.59
CA LYS A 272 18.46 7.22 -15.40
C LYS A 272 18.18 5.72 -15.48
N LEU A 273 17.60 5.25 -16.58
CA LEU A 273 17.37 3.83 -16.79
C LEU A 273 18.73 3.15 -17.04
N GLY A 274 18.98 2.02 -16.39
CA GLY A 274 20.23 1.30 -16.56
C GLY A 274 20.37 0.65 -17.94
N PRO A 275 21.56 0.11 -18.25
CA PRO A 275 21.88 -0.47 -19.56
C PRO A 275 21.02 -1.69 -19.90
N HIS A 276 20.64 -2.46 -18.88
CA HIS A 276 19.77 -3.64 -18.96
C HIS A 276 18.61 -3.48 -17.97
N TYR A 277 17.40 -3.86 -18.38
CA TYR A 277 16.20 -3.69 -17.57
C TYR A 277 15.08 -4.65 -17.97
N VAL A 278 14.14 -4.84 -17.05
CA VAL A 278 12.86 -5.52 -17.29
C VAL A 278 11.80 -4.51 -17.72
N ALA A 279 11.75 -3.35 -17.07
CA ALA A 279 10.76 -2.31 -17.33
C ALA A 279 11.34 -0.90 -17.17
N ARG A 280 10.67 0.08 -17.78
CA ARG A 280 11.15 1.47 -17.83
C ARG A 280 10.56 2.38 -16.75
N SER A 281 9.52 1.92 -16.07
CA SER A 281 8.84 2.62 -14.98
C SER A 281 8.20 1.61 -14.04
N CYS A 282 7.96 2.00 -12.78
CA CYS A 282 7.32 1.12 -11.80
C CYS A 282 5.89 0.73 -12.25
N VAL A 283 5.12 1.69 -12.78
CA VAL A 283 3.73 1.46 -13.23
C VAL A 283 3.64 0.56 -14.47
N ALA A 284 4.71 0.38 -15.24
CA ALA A 284 4.71 -0.53 -16.39
C ALA A 284 4.54 -2.00 -15.96
N CYS A 285 5.09 -2.37 -14.80
CA CYS A 285 4.85 -3.68 -14.17
C CYS A 285 3.65 -3.64 -13.21
N HIS A 286 3.57 -2.60 -12.37
CA HIS A 286 2.50 -2.41 -11.39
C HIS A 286 1.35 -1.59 -11.97
N VAL A 287 0.69 -2.09 -13.02
CA VAL A 287 -0.38 -1.37 -13.71
C VAL A 287 -1.47 -0.96 -12.72
N ASN A 288 -1.68 0.34 -12.55
CA ASN A 288 -2.56 0.92 -11.55
C ASN A 288 -2.34 0.39 -10.11
N ASN A 289 -1.08 0.09 -9.72
CA ASN A 289 -0.69 -0.55 -8.45
C ASN A 289 -1.26 -1.98 -8.25
N GLY A 290 -1.83 -2.56 -9.31
CA GLY A 290 -2.43 -3.87 -9.30
C GLY A 290 -1.42 -5.00 -9.52
N ARG A 291 -1.95 -6.22 -9.49
CA ARG A 291 -1.23 -7.43 -9.90
C ARG A 291 -1.15 -7.47 -11.43
N ALA A 292 -0.02 -7.90 -11.97
CA ALA A 292 0.07 -8.22 -13.39
C ALA A 292 -0.83 -9.42 -13.75
N LEU A 293 -1.23 -9.52 -15.01
CA LEU A 293 -1.90 -10.69 -15.57
C LEU A 293 -0.94 -11.45 -16.48
N PRO A 294 -1.03 -12.78 -16.58
CA PRO A 294 -0.28 -13.51 -17.60
C PRO A 294 -0.59 -12.96 -19.00
N PRO A 295 0.41 -12.75 -19.88
CA PRO A 295 0.14 -12.26 -21.22
C PRO A 295 -0.56 -13.34 -22.07
N ALA A 296 -1.00 -12.94 -23.27
CA ALA A 296 -1.52 -13.90 -24.24
C ALA A 296 -0.43 -14.91 -24.66
N VAL A 297 -0.85 -16.09 -25.12
CA VAL A 297 0.07 -17.11 -25.63
C VAL A 297 0.90 -16.54 -26.79
N GLY A 298 2.22 -16.72 -26.71
CA GLY A 298 3.17 -16.21 -27.70
C GLY A 298 3.67 -14.78 -27.46
N GLU A 299 3.04 -14.02 -26.57
CA GLU A 299 3.46 -12.65 -26.24
C GLU A 299 4.59 -12.62 -25.19
N PRO A 300 5.53 -11.67 -25.28
CA PRO A 300 6.59 -11.51 -24.27
C PRO A 300 6.07 -11.21 -22.87
N MET A 301 6.76 -11.74 -21.85
CA MET A 301 6.42 -11.58 -20.44
C MET A 301 7.13 -10.40 -19.78
N TYR A 302 6.80 -9.15 -20.17
CA TYR A 302 7.47 -7.94 -19.65
C TYR A 302 6.95 -7.43 -18.29
N GLN A 303 5.92 -8.06 -17.72
CA GLN A 303 5.39 -7.72 -16.38
C GLN A 303 5.71 -8.82 -15.35
N THR A 304 6.79 -9.56 -15.61
CA THR A 304 7.30 -10.63 -14.77
C THR A 304 8.79 -10.47 -14.59
N VAL A 305 9.28 -10.81 -13.40
CA VAL A 305 10.70 -11.02 -13.17
C VAL A 305 10.96 -12.51 -13.26
N ILE A 306 11.89 -12.91 -14.14
CA ILE A 306 12.30 -14.31 -14.25
C ILE A 306 13.65 -14.43 -13.55
N LYS A 307 13.63 -15.00 -12.33
CA LYS A 307 14.86 -15.34 -11.62
C LYS A 307 15.50 -16.55 -12.26
N VAL A 308 16.83 -16.57 -12.33
CA VAL A 308 17.61 -17.66 -12.94
C VAL A 308 18.78 -18.02 -12.06
N ALA A 309 19.26 -19.26 -12.20
CA ALA A 309 20.45 -19.74 -11.53
C ALA A 309 21.28 -20.64 -12.46
N GLY A 310 22.59 -20.71 -12.20
CA GLY A 310 23.51 -21.61 -12.87
C GLY A 310 23.53 -23.02 -12.28
N ASN A 311 22.92 -23.23 -11.10
CA ASN A 311 22.76 -24.55 -10.49
C ASN A 311 21.60 -24.59 -9.48
N SER A 312 21.29 -25.78 -9.00
CA SER A 312 20.22 -26.03 -8.01
C SER A 312 20.45 -25.36 -6.64
N ASN A 313 21.65 -24.85 -6.36
CA ASN A 313 21.95 -24.13 -5.12
C ASN A 313 21.69 -22.61 -5.25
N GLY A 314 21.23 -22.15 -6.41
CA GLY A 314 20.93 -20.73 -6.64
C GLY A 314 22.17 -19.88 -6.95
N ALA A 315 23.29 -20.47 -7.36
CA ALA A 315 24.44 -19.69 -7.80
C ALA A 315 24.07 -18.86 -9.06
N PRO A 316 24.62 -17.65 -9.25
CA PRO A 316 24.34 -16.85 -10.44
C PRO A 316 24.61 -17.62 -11.74
N HIS A 317 23.72 -17.47 -12.72
CA HIS A 317 23.92 -18.02 -14.05
C HIS A 317 25.10 -17.32 -14.72
N GLN A 318 25.98 -18.07 -15.40
CA GLN A 318 27.23 -17.53 -15.95
C GLN A 318 27.01 -16.36 -16.92
N THR A 319 25.94 -16.41 -17.70
CA THR A 319 25.58 -15.34 -18.66
C THR A 319 24.45 -14.42 -18.18
N LEU A 320 23.42 -14.94 -17.52
CA LEU A 320 22.17 -14.23 -17.21
C LEU A 320 22.13 -13.70 -15.76
N GLY A 321 23.21 -13.84 -14.99
CA GLY A 321 23.26 -13.39 -13.61
C GLY A 321 22.18 -14.03 -12.73
N THR A 322 21.48 -13.22 -11.93
CA THR A 322 20.43 -13.69 -11.01
C THR A 322 19.01 -13.56 -11.56
N ALA A 323 18.82 -12.83 -12.67
CA ALA A 323 17.53 -12.59 -13.30
C ALA A 323 17.71 -12.21 -14.77
N ILE A 324 16.75 -12.61 -15.62
CA ILE A 324 16.74 -12.18 -17.02
C ILE A 324 16.39 -10.69 -17.12
N GLN A 325 17.19 -9.94 -17.86
CA GLN A 325 16.95 -8.54 -18.21
C GLN A 325 16.71 -8.42 -19.73
N PRO A 326 15.44 -8.55 -20.17
CA PRO A 326 15.10 -8.76 -21.57
C PRO A 326 15.25 -7.51 -22.46
N GLN A 327 15.36 -6.32 -21.86
CA GLN A 327 15.45 -5.06 -22.58
C GLN A 327 16.78 -4.37 -22.29
N VAL A 328 17.31 -3.68 -23.30
CA VAL A 328 18.55 -2.92 -23.22
C VAL A 328 18.36 -1.50 -23.75
N LEU A 329 19.26 -0.59 -23.39
CA LEU A 329 19.28 0.76 -23.99
C LEU A 329 19.78 0.74 -25.44
N PHE A 330 20.77 -0.11 -25.72
CA PHE A 330 21.42 -0.21 -27.03
C PHE A 330 21.75 -1.67 -27.35
N GLY A 331 21.51 -2.09 -28.59
CA GLY A 331 21.76 -3.46 -29.05
C GLY A 331 20.58 -4.42 -28.81
N ASP A 332 20.89 -5.71 -28.78
CA ASP A 332 19.92 -6.78 -28.53
C ASP A 332 19.89 -7.14 -27.03
N GLY A 333 18.70 -7.38 -26.48
CA GLY A 333 18.54 -7.85 -25.10
C GLY A 333 18.98 -9.31 -24.92
N GLU A 334 19.14 -9.75 -23.67
CA GLU A 334 19.69 -11.07 -23.33
C GLU A 334 18.85 -12.24 -23.89
N THR A 335 17.61 -12.33 -23.41
CA THR A 335 16.60 -13.34 -23.73
C THR A 335 15.27 -12.87 -23.15
N TYR A 336 14.16 -13.44 -23.59
CA TYR A 336 12.86 -13.25 -22.95
C TYR A 336 12.03 -14.52 -23.03
N ALA A 337 11.07 -14.68 -22.11
CA ALA A 337 10.15 -15.79 -22.12
C ALA A 337 8.79 -15.40 -22.71
N VAL A 338 8.12 -16.40 -23.27
CA VAL A 338 6.70 -16.37 -23.64
C VAL A 338 5.99 -17.57 -23.03
N ILE A 339 4.69 -17.46 -22.81
CA ILE A 339 3.84 -18.64 -22.60
C ILE A 339 3.59 -19.26 -23.97
N ARG A 340 4.17 -20.44 -24.26
CA ARG A 340 4.02 -21.11 -25.57
C ARG A 340 2.68 -21.84 -25.70
N ALA A 341 2.18 -22.36 -24.59
CA ALA A 341 0.92 -23.09 -24.48
C ALA A 341 0.54 -23.22 -23.00
N TRP A 342 -0.69 -23.65 -22.74
CA TRP A 342 -1.13 -24.10 -21.41
C TRP A 342 -1.23 -25.62 -21.41
N SER A 343 -0.78 -26.25 -20.33
CA SER A 343 -1.04 -27.65 -20.04
C SER A 343 -2.15 -27.78 -19.01
N TYR A 344 -2.80 -28.94 -19.00
CA TYR A 344 -3.95 -29.25 -18.16
C TYR A 344 -3.79 -30.65 -17.59
N ASP A 345 -3.88 -30.75 -16.27
CA ASP A 345 -3.93 -32.02 -15.55
C ASP A 345 -5.32 -32.16 -14.92
N ASP A 346 -6.12 -33.06 -15.47
CA ASP A 346 -7.46 -33.35 -15.00
C ASP A 346 -7.41 -34.36 -13.85
N ASP A 347 -8.13 -34.06 -12.76
CA ASP A 347 -8.25 -34.96 -11.61
C ASP A 347 -9.64 -34.81 -10.96
N LYS A 348 -9.89 -35.51 -9.86
CA LYS A 348 -11.15 -35.49 -9.12
C LYS A 348 -10.91 -35.29 -7.64
N TYR A 349 -11.77 -34.48 -7.02
CA TYR A 349 -11.86 -34.41 -5.56
C TYR A 349 -12.28 -35.77 -4.97
N PRO A 350 -12.08 -36.01 -3.66
CA PRO A 350 -12.51 -37.25 -3.01
C PRO A 350 -14.01 -37.58 -3.15
N ASP A 351 -14.85 -36.57 -3.41
CA ASP A 351 -16.29 -36.73 -3.69
C ASP A 351 -16.61 -37.06 -5.16
N GLY A 352 -15.58 -37.23 -5.99
CA GLY A 352 -15.68 -37.57 -7.42
C GLY A 352 -15.90 -36.37 -8.35
N LYS A 353 -16.05 -35.14 -7.83
CA LYS A 353 -16.18 -33.96 -8.69
C LYS A 353 -14.88 -33.69 -9.45
N PRO A 354 -14.93 -33.46 -10.78
CA PRO A 354 -13.74 -33.19 -11.55
C PRO A 354 -13.21 -31.77 -11.32
N PHE A 355 -11.90 -31.62 -11.37
CA PHE A 355 -11.20 -30.34 -11.50
C PHE A 355 -10.06 -30.48 -12.52
N SER A 356 -9.55 -29.35 -12.99
CA SER A 356 -8.41 -29.31 -13.92
C SER A 356 -7.42 -28.28 -13.42
N VAL A 357 -6.17 -28.70 -13.22
CA VAL A 357 -5.06 -27.81 -12.88
C VAL A 357 -4.45 -27.33 -14.17
N ARG A 358 -4.31 -26.01 -14.32
CA ARG A 358 -3.71 -25.39 -15.51
C ARG A 358 -2.39 -24.73 -15.16
N TYR A 359 -1.33 -25.06 -15.89
CA TYR A 359 -0.01 -24.46 -15.73
C TYR A 359 0.61 -24.05 -17.07
N PRO A 360 1.42 -22.98 -17.09
CA PRO A 360 2.01 -22.46 -18.31
C PRO A 360 3.20 -23.32 -18.76
N LEU A 361 3.31 -23.53 -20.06
CA LEU A 361 4.52 -24.04 -20.69
C LEU A 361 5.29 -22.85 -21.26
N TYR A 362 6.49 -22.62 -20.77
CA TYR A 362 7.33 -21.51 -21.22
C TYR A 362 8.17 -21.89 -22.45
N ARG A 363 8.57 -20.87 -23.20
CA ARG A 363 9.64 -20.95 -24.20
C ARG A 363 10.48 -19.69 -24.08
N PHE A 364 11.80 -19.85 -24.11
CA PHE A 364 12.75 -18.73 -24.12
C PHE A 364 13.19 -18.42 -25.56
N ASN A 365 13.35 -17.14 -25.87
CA ASN A 365 13.88 -16.68 -27.15
C ASN A 365 15.35 -16.27 -26.97
N GLY A 366 16.25 -17.25 -27.06
CA GLY A 366 17.67 -17.09 -26.77
C GLY A 366 18.13 -18.21 -25.85
N ILE A 367 18.87 -17.85 -24.80
CA ILE A 367 19.31 -18.78 -23.77
C ILE A 367 18.09 -19.25 -22.96
N GLU A 368 17.93 -20.58 -22.84
CA GLU A 368 16.96 -21.22 -21.95
C GLU A 368 17.69 -21.65 -20.66
N PRO A 369 17.42 -21.00 -19.51
CA PRO A 369 18.04 -21.38 -18.24
C PRO A 369 17.50 -22.73 -17.76
N GLU A 370 18.36 -23.58 -17.21
CA GLU A 370 17.94 -24.86 -16.60
C GLU A 370 17.17 -24.63 -15.30
N PHE A 371 17.60 -23.66 -14.48
CA PHE A 371 16.97 -23.29 -13.22
C PHE A 371 16.38 -21.89 -13.34
N TYR A 372 15.04 -21.79 -13.28
CA TYR A 372 14.35 -20.51 -13.34
C TYR A 372 13.06 -20.49 -12.53
N SER A 373 12.63 -19.28 -12.18
CA SER A 373 11.39 -19.00 -11.48
C SER A 373 10.71 -17.77 -12.07
N VAL A 374 9.51 -17.97 -12.59
CA VAL A 374 8.71 -16.91 -13.23
C VAL A 374 7.83 -16.25 -12.17
N ARG A 375 8.17 -15.02 -11.79
CA ARG A 375 7.50 -14.28 -10.72
C ARG A 375 6.66 -13.15 -11.30
N LEU A 376 5.34 -13.31 -11.18
CA LEU A 376 4.37 -12.31 -11.64
C LEU A 376 4.33 -11.12 -10.68
N THR A 377 4.26 -9.90 -11.23
CA THR A 377 4.26 -8.67 -10.43
C THR A 377 3.09 -8.64 -9.43
N PRO A 378 3.33 -8.49 -8.11
CA PRO A 378 2.27 -8.44 -7.09
C PRO A 378 1.63 -7.04 -6.96
N PRO A 379 0.44 -6.93 -6.34
CA PRO A 379 -0.16 -5.62 -6.04
C PRO A 379 0.62 -4.89 -4.95
N LEU A 380 0.55 -3.55 -4.94
CA LEU A 380 1.31 -2.69 -4.00
C LEU A 380 0.49 -2.22 -2.80
N VAL A 381 -0.82 -2.39 -2.82
CA VAL A 381 -1.70 -1.89 -1.75
C VAL A 381 -1.50 -2.69 -0.47
N GLY A 382 -1.37 -1.97 0.65
CA GLY A 382 -1.26 -2.57 1.99
C GLY A 382 0.16 -2.94 2.43
N LEU A 383 1.19 -2.74 1.61
CA LEU A 383 2.56 -3.13 1.95
C LEU A 383 3.09 -2.43 3.22
N GLY A 384 2.78 -1.14 3.42
CA GLY A 384 3.15 -0.44 4.66
C GLY A 384 2.46 -0.99 5.91
N LEU A 385 1.25 -1.54 5.78
CA LEU A 385 0.57 -2.20 6.89
C LEU A 385 1.23 -3.53 7.26
N LEU A 386 1.72 -4.28 6.26
CA LEU A 386 2.47 -5.53 6.49
C LEU A 386 3.85 -5.26 7.12
N GLU A 387 4.54 -4.19 6.70
CA GLU A 387 5.78 -3.70 7.34
C GLU A 387 5.54 -3.33 8.80
N ALA A 388 4.36 -2.80 9.13
CA ALA A 388 4.02 -2.37 10.46
C ALA A 388 3.63 -3.51 11.43
N ILE A 389 3.50 -4.77 10.98
CA ILE A 389 3.32 -5.92 11.89
C ILE A 389 4.64 -6.15 12.66
N SER A 390 4.57 -6.49 13.95
CA SER A 390 5.80 -6.78 14.70
C SER A 390 6.41 -8.12 14.28
N GLU A 391 7.73 -8.21 14.24
CA GLU A 391 8.43 -9.46 13.91
C GLU A 391 8.06 -10.57 14.88
N LEU A 392 7.92 -10.23 16.17
CA LEU A 392 7.55 -11.20 17.21
C LEU A 392 6.18 -11.82 16.93
N ASP A 393 5.19 -11.01 16.53
CA ASP A 393 3.86 -11.52 16.22
C ASP A 393 3.89 -12.47 15.01
N ILE A 394 4.79 -12.28 14.05
CA ILE A 394 4.95 -13.23 12.92
C ILE A 394 5.68 -14.50 13.39
N LEU A 395 6.77 -14.35 14.15
CA LEU A 395 7.63 -15.47 14.54
C LEU A 395 6.95 -16.47 15.47
N ILE A 396 5.91 -16.08 16.22
CA ILE A 396 5.12 -17.04 17.02
C ILE A 396 4.34 -18.05 16.17
N HIS A 397 4.20 -17.80 14.86
CA HIS A 397 3.56 -18.72 13.91
C HIS A 397 4.57 -19.56 13.13
N ALA A 398 5.88 -19.38 13.37
CA ALA A 398 6.90 -20.21 12.74
C ALA A 398 6.88 -21.62 13.33
N ASP A 399 6.67 -22.62 12.48
CA ASP A 399 6.75 -24.03 12.81
C ASP A 399 7.40 -24.79 11.65
N GLN A 400 8.70 -24.62 11.45
CA GLN A 400 9.38 -25.22 10.31
C GLN A 400 9.40 -26.76 10.35
N ASP A 401 9.35 -27.34 11.56
CA ASP A 401 9.50 -28.78 11.77
C ASP A 401 8.14 -29.48 12.00
N ASP A 402 7.01 -28.78 11.79
CA ASP A 402 5.63 -29.29 11.98
C ASP A 402 5.48 -29.98 13.34
N LEU A 403 5.86 -29.27 14.41
CA LEU A 403 5.92 -29.82 15.76
C LEU A 403 4.54 -30.12 16.34
N ASP A 404 3.49 -29.46 15.85
CA ASP A 404 2.11 -29.74 16.25
C ASP A 404 1.42 -30.81 15.37
N GLY A 405 2.04 -31.19 14.25
CA GLY A 405 1.58 -32.26 13.36
C GLY A 405 0.32 -31.91 12.59
N ASP A 406 0.05 -30.62 12.36
CA ASP A 406 -1.07 -30.16 11.55
C ASP A 406 -0.79 -30.22 10.02
N GLY A 407 0.47 -30.53 9.65
CA GLY A 407 0.92 -30.67 8.28
C GLY A 407 1.38 -29.36 7.64
N ILE A 408 1.53 -28.28 8.42
CA ILE A 408 1.91 -26.95 7.94
C ILE A 408 3.30 -26.59 8.48
N SER A 409 4.23 -26.34 7.56
CA SER A 409 5.62 -26.02 7.90
C SER A 409 5.99 -24.58 7.57
N GLY A 410 5.60 -23.63 8.43
CA GLY A 410 5.87 -22.20 8.25
C GLY A 410 7.30 -21.82 8.61
N LYS A 411 8.10 -21.39 7.61
CA LYS A 411 9.50 -21.02 7.79
C LYS A 411 9.76 -19.51 7.68
N PRO A 412 10.38 -18.87 8.68
CA PRO A 412 10.78 -17.47 8.57
C PRO A 412 12.02 -17.33 7.69
N GLN A 413 12.03 -16.29 6.85
CA GLN A 413 13.21 -15.90 6.08
C GLN A 413 13.97 -14.82 6.87
N ILE A 414 15.25 -15.08 7.17
CA ILE A 414 16.12 -14.09 7.84
C ILE A 414 17.04 -13.47 6.81
N VAL A 415 17.03 -12.14 6.72
CA VAL A 415 17.81 -11.36 5.75
C VAL A 415 18.74 -10.38 6.47
N LYS A 416 19.77 -9.90 5.78
CA LYS A 416 20.66 -8.87 6.30
C LYS A 416 20.14 -7.49 5.89
N ASP A 417 20.04 -6.61 6.86
CA ASP A 417 19.83 -5.19 6.61
C ASP A 417 21.06 -4.63 5.87
N PRO A 418 20.93 -4.13 4.64
CA PRO A 418 22.06 -3.67 3.84
C PRO A 418 22.77 -2.45 4.45
N LEU A 419 22.11 -1.68 5.32
CA LEU A 419 22.66 -0.48 5.92
C LEU A 419 23.32 -0.75 7.27
N THR A 420 22.81 -1.70 8.04
CA THR A 420 23.26 -1.94 9.42
C THR A 420 23.92 -3.30 9.64
N GLY A 421 23.81 -4.23 8.70
CA GLY A 421 24.27 -5.62 8.83
C GLY A 421 23.46 -6.47 9.83
N GLN A 422 22.44 -5.89 10.46
CA GLN A 422 21.58 -6.59 11.41
C GLN A 422 20.75 -7.67 10.73
N SER A 423 20.48 -8.76 11.45
CA SER A 423 19.56 -9.79 10.99
C SER A 423 18.12 -9.29 11.16
N ARG A 424 17.34 -9.32 10.08
CA ARG A 424 15.94 -8.87 10.03
C ARG A 424 15.04 -10.00 9.53
N LEU A 425 13.77 -9.96 9.90
CA LEU A 425 12.75 -10.80 9.27
C LEU A 425 12.47 -10.26 7.87
N GLY A 426 12.68 -11.09 6.87
CA GLY A 426 12.27 -10.84 5.50
C GLY A 426 10.77 -11.03 5.34
N ARG A 427 10.13 -10.18 4.51
CA ARG A 427 8.66 -10.13 4.36
C ARG A 427 8.20 -9.89 2.92
N PHE A 428 9.02 -9.21 2.13
CA PHE A 428 8.62 -8.75 0.79
C PHE A 428 9.33 -9.55 -0.32
N GLY A 429 8.63 -9.70 -1.44
CA GLY A 429 9.00 -10.58 -2.55
C GLY A 429 8.55 -12.04 -2.31
N TYR A 430 8.60 -12.87 -3.36
CA TYR A 430 8.10 -14.25 -3.34
C TYR A 430 8.83 -15.16 -2.34
N LYS A 431 10.10 -14.86 -2.06
CA LYS A 431 10.93 -15.58 -1.08
C LYS A 431 11.21 -14.77 0.18
N ALA A 432 10.37 -13.76 0.46
CA ALA A 432 10.52 -12.88 1.62
C ALA A 432 11.95 -12.29 1.71
N GLY A 433 12.56 -11.92 0.58
CA GLY A 433 13.97 -11.54 0.49
C GLY A 433 14.28 -10.12 1.00
N GLN A 434 13.25 -9.33 1.30
CA GLN A 434 13.42 -7.93 1.73
C GLN A 434 12.66 -7.67 3.03
N ALA A 435 13.31 -7.00 3.98
CA ALA A 435 12.73 -6.71 5.30
C ALA A 435 11.77 -5.51 5.29
N THR A 436 12.05 -4.51 4.45
CA THR A 436 11.29 -3.25 4.39
C THR A 436 10.80 -2.97 2.98
N VAL A 437 9.72 -2.19 2.86
CA VAL A 437 9.22 -1.62 1.61
C VAL A 437 10.30 -0.79 0.94
N ARG A 438 11.10 -0.02 1.71
CA ARG A 438 12.22 0.77 1.18
C ARG A 438 13.28 -0.10 0.51
N PHE A 439 13.66 -1.21 1.14
CA PHE A 439 14.63 -2.16 0.58
C PHE A 439 14.05 -2.90 -0.64
N GLN A 440 12.77 -3.24 -0.62
CA GLN A 440 12.08 -3.80 -1.78
C GLN A 440 12.08 -2.84 -2.97
N ILE A 441 11.83 -1.54 -2.75
CA ILE A 441 11.86 -0.53 -3.83
C ILE A 441 13.29 -0.36 -4.36
N ALA A 442 14.29 -0.27 -3.48
CA ALA A 442 15.70 -0.15 -3.89
C ALA A 442 16.17 -1.38 -4.69
N GLY A 443 15.80 -2.59 -4.26
CA GLY A 443 16.11 -3.82 -4.99
C GLY A 443 15.42 -3.90 -6.35
N ALA A 444 14.16 -3.47 -6.46
CA ALA A 444 13.43 -3.43 -7.72
C ALA A 444 13.99 -2.36 -8.68
N LEU A 445 14.34 -1.17 -8.17
CA LEU A 445 15.02 -0.14 -8.96
C LEU A 445 16.30 -0.67 -9.59
N ASN A 446 17.12 -1.37 -8.81
CA ASN A 446 18.38 -1.93 -9.29
C ASN A 446 18.17 -3.11 -10.24
N SER A 447 17.45 -4.15 -9.82
CA SER A 447 17.34 -5.39 -10.61
C SER A 447 16.37 -5.32 -11.78
N ASP A 448 15.29 -4.54 -11.68
CA ASP A 448 14.23 -4.50 -12.70
C ASP A 448 14.37 -3.29 -13.64
N MET A 449 15.07 -2.24 -13.22
CA MET A 449 15.21 -0.99 -13.99
C MET A 449 16.66 -0.54 -14.17
N GLY A 450 17.63 -1.19 -13.52
CA GLY A 450 19.03 -0.83 -13.59
C GLY A 450 19.36 0.54 -12.98
N VAL A 451 18.61 0.97 -11.96
CA VAL A 451 18.75 2.28 -11.32
C VAL A 451 19.41 2.14 -9.94
N THR A 452 20.52 2.83 -9.71
CA THR A 452 21.24 2.76 -8.43
C THR A 452 20.65 3.66 -7.35
N THR A 453 20.86 3.25 -6.09
CA THR A 453 20.48 4.01 -4.89
C THR A 453 21.59 3.90 -3.85
N SER A 454 21.56 4.71 -2.80
CA SER A 454 22.46 4.57 -1.64
C SER A 454 22.38 3.20 -0.94
N ILE A 455 21.30 2.43 -1.16
CA ILE A 455 21.09 1.09 -0.59
C ILE A 455 21.65 0.00 -1.52
N GLN A 456 21.64 0.27 -2.83
CA GLN A 456 22.10 -0.63 -3.90
C GLN A 456 22.96 0.20 -4.87
N PRO A 457 24.21 0.51 -4.50
CA PRO A 457 25.06 1.44 -5.26
C PRO A 457 25.66 0.82 -6.53
N TYR A 458 25.71 -0.51 -6.62
CA TYR A 458 26.23 -1.25 -7.78
C TYR A 458 25.09 -2.04 -8.44
N LEU A 459 25.10 -2.17 -9.77
CA LEU A 459 24.15 -3.03 -10.47
C LEU A 459 24.42 -4.50 -10.17
N ASP A 460 23.40 -5.34 -10.36
CA ASP A 460 23.56 -6.79 -10.18
C ASP A 460 24.69 -7.33 -11.07
N GLY A 461 25.62 -8.07 -10.46
CA GLY A 461 26.79 -8.63 -11.14
C GLY A 461 27.98 -7.68 -11.32
N GLU A 462 27.88 -6.40 -10.96
CA GLU A 462 29.02 -5.48 -10.99
C GLU A 462 29.99 -5.75 -9.81
N GLU A 463 31.29 -5.61 -10.09
CA GLU A 463 32.31 -5.66 -9.05
C GLU A 463 32.24 -4.42 -8.17
N LYS A 464 32.41 -4.60 -6.86
CA LYS A 464 32.45 -3.48 -5.92
C LYS A 464 33.80 -2.79 -6.00
N GLU A 465 33.75 -1.47 -6.13
CA GLU A 465 34.94 -0.60 -6.11
C GLU A 465 35.28 -0.14 -4.67
N GLU A 466 36.46 0.45 -4.47
CA GLU A 466 36.88 0.97 -3.15
C GLU A 466 36.07 2.20 -2.71
N GLU A 467 35.66 3.03 -3.67
CA GLU A 467 34.78 4.18 -3.45
C GLU A 467 33.39 3.85 -3.98
N GLU A 468 32.35 4.10 -3.19
CA GLU A 468 30.97 3.90 -3.65
C GLU A 468 30.57 4.98 -4.66
N PRO A 469 30.00 4.61 -5.81
CA PRO A 469 29.56 5.58 -6.81
C PRO A 469 28.39 6.42 -6.30
N ASP A 470 28.28 7.65 -6.83
CA ASP A 470 27.13 8.50 -6.57
C ASP A 470 25.84 7.82 -7.08
N PRO A 471 24.79 7.69 -6.24
CA PRO A 471 23.56 7.02 -6.65
C PRO A 471 22.76 7.87 -7.65
N GLU A 472 22.22 7.21 -8.68
CA GLU A 472 21.39 7.87 -9.69
C GLU A 472 20.09 8.42 -9.11
N LEU A 473 19.50 7.71 -8.15
CA LEU A 473 18.31 8.14 -7.43
C LEU A 473 18.66 8.64 -6.02
N SER A 474 18.27 9.88 -5.72
CA SER A 474 18.51 10.48 -4.41
C SER A 474 17.69 9.82 -3.30
N ASP A 475 18.21 9.87 -2.07
CA ASP A 475 17.52 9.36 -0.88
C ASP A 475 16.14 9.98 -0.66
N GLU A 476 16.00 11.29 -0.93
CA GLU A 476 14.71 11.98 -0.87
C GLU A 476 13.69 11.37 -1.85
N SER A 477 14.13 11.05 -3.07
CA SER A 477 13.26 10.46 -4.10
C SER A 477 12.86 9.04 -3.70
N LEU A 478 13.79 8.25 -3.19
CA LEU A 478 13.52 6.92 -2.66
C LEU A 478 12.56 6.96 -1.45
N LEU A 479 12.71 7.94 -0.56
CA LEU A 479 11.82 8.14 0.59
C LEU A 479 10.41 8.55 0.14
N ASN A 480 10.29 9.42 -0.87
CA ASN A 480 9.01 9.79 -1.47
C ASN A 480 8.31 8.58 -2.09
N MET A 481 9.04 7.76 -2.86
CA MET A 481 8.51 6.50 -3.42
C MET A 481 8.07 5.53 -2.31
N THR A 482 8.87 5.40 -1.26
CA THR A 482 8.51 4.59 -0.08
C THR A 482 7.23 5.11 0.56
N ARG A 483 7.10 6.43 0.77
CA ARG A 483 5.87 7.00 1.33
C ARG A 483 4.66 6.71 0.45
N TYR A 484 4.80 6.85 -0.87
CA TYR A 484 3.72 6.54 -1.80
C TYR A 484 3.22 5.10 -1.64
N VAL A 485 4.13 4.12 -1.74
CA VAL A 485 3.79 2.69 -1.66
C VAL A 485 3.25 2.30 -0.28
N SER A 486 3.90 2.76 0.80
CA SER A 486 3.51 2.40 2.17
C SER A 486 2.15 2.95 2.59
N SER A 487 1.63 3.99 1.93
CA SER A 487 0.41 4.67 2.34
C SER A 487 -0.71 4.69 1.30
N LEU A 488 -0.65 3.77 0.33
CA LEU A 488 -1.79 3.42 -0.54
C LEU A 488 -2.96 2.90 0.30
N GLY A 489 -4.14 3.48 0.08
CA GLY A 489 -5.36 3.10 0.78
C GLY A 489 -5.86 1.71 0.37
N VAL A 490 -6.35 0.96 1.36
CA VAL A 490 -6.87 -0.40 1.13
C VAL A 490 -8.34 -0.34 0.74
N PRO A 491 -8.77 -0.89 -0.41
CA PRO A 491 -10.19 -0.94 -0.72
C PRO A 491 -10.96 -1.80 0.28
N PRO A 492 -12.22 -1.46 0.60
CA PRO A 492 -13.03 -2.24 1.51
C PRO A 492 -13.43 -3.57 0.89
N ARG A 493 -13.71 -4.55 1.74
CA ARG A 493 -14.32 -5.81 1.31
C ARG A 493 -15.65 -5.54 0.62
N ARG A 494 -15.90 -6.22 -0.49
CA ARG A 494 -17.12 -6.09 -1.29
C ARG A 494 -18.13 -7.17 -0.92
N ASN A 495 -19.41 -6.88 -1.15
CA ASN A 495 -20.51 -7.86 -1.09
C ASN A 495 -20.58 -8.66 0.24
N VAL A 496 -20.28 -8.02 1.37
CA VAL A 496 -20.20 -8.69 2.69
C VAL A 496 -21.53 -9.29 3.17
N ASP A 497 -22.65 -8.80 2.64
CA ASP A 497 -23.99 -9.29 2.96
C ASP A 497 -24.44 -10.44 2.03
N ALA A 498 -23.66 -10.78 1.00
CA ALA A 498 -23.99 -11.84 0.07
C ALA A 498 -23.79 -13.23 0.71
N LYS A 499 -24.81 -14.09 0.62
CA LYS A 499 -24.84 -15.40 1.31
C LYS A 499 -23.71 -16.33 0.85
N ASP A 500 -23.34 -16.26 -0.42
CA ASP A 500 -22.22 -17.01 -1.00
C ASP A 500 -20.86 -16.53 -0.48
N VAL A 501 -20.67 -15.22 -0.31
CA VAL A 501 -19.46 -14.63 0.32
C VAL A 501 -19.32 -15.10 1.77
N GLN A 502 -20.39 -15.05 2.56
CA GLN A 502 -20.38 -15.51 3.95
C GLN A 502 -20.14 -17.03 4.07
N ARG A 503 -20.74 -17.81 3.16
CA ARG A 503 -20.49 -19.26 3.08
C ARG A 503 -19.04 -19.55 2.72
N GLY A 504 -18.46 -18.77 1.79
CA GLY A 504 -17.05 -18.89 1.39
C GLY A 504 -16.08 -18.62 2.54
N GLU A 505 -16.32 -17.57 3.32
CA GLU A 505 -15.54 -17.25 4.54
C GLU A 505 -15.59 -18.38 5.56
N LYS A 506 -16.78 -18.91 5.85
CA LYS A 506 -16.91 -20.07 6.75
C LYS A 506 -16.16 -21.30 6.20
N LEU A 507 -16.26 -21.55 4.88
CA LEU A 507 -15.57 -22.67 4.25
C LEU A 507 -14.05 -22.52 4.37
N PHE A 508 -13.52 -21.32 4.12
CA PHE A 508 -12.10 -20.99 4.24
C PHE A 508 -11.52 -21.33 5.61
N GLU A 509 -12.25 -20.98 6.68
CA GLU A 509 -11.87 -21.36 8.04
C GLU A 509 -11.99 -22.87 8.27
N THR A 510 -13.09 -23.49 7.81
CA THR A 510 -13.39 -24.90 8.09
C THR A 510 -12.43 -25.87 7.42
N ILE A 511 -11.90 -25.53 6.23
CA ILE A 511 -10.95 -26.38 5.50
C ILE A 511 -9.48 -26.10 5.87
N GLY A 512 -9.22 -25.22 6.84
CA GLY A 512 -7.88 -24.96 7.37
C GLY A 512 -7.06 -23.91 6.60
N CYS A 513 -7.63 -23.19 5.61
CA CYS A 513 -6.88 -22.16 4.89
C CYS A 513 -6.33 -21.07 5.83
N ALA A 514 -7.08 -20.76 6.90
CA ALA A 514 -6.73 -19.74 7.87
C ALA A 514 -5.48 -20.09 8.71
N SER A 515 -4.96 -21.32 8.65
CA SER A 515 -3.74 -21.72 9.36
C SER A 515 -2.48 -21.06 8.78
N CYS A 516 -2.34 -20.98 7.45
CA CYS A 516 -1.29 -20.19 6.80
C CYS A 516 -1.77 -18.78 6.41
N HIS A 517 -3.03 -18.66 5.98
CA HIS A 517 -3.61 -17.39 5.56
C HIS A 517 -4.30 -16.68 6.73
N ILE A 518 -3.51 -16.35 7.75
CA ILE A 518 -3.98 -15.74 8.99
C ILE A 518 -4.82 -14.49 8.68
N PRO A 519 -6.12 -14.48 8.99
CA PRO A 519 -7.00 -13.43 8.52
C PRO A 519 -6.69 -12.06 9.10
N MET A 520 -6.31 -11.96 10.37
CA MET A 520 -6.30 -10.68 11.11
C MET A 520 -4.97 -10.45 11.83
N TRP A 521 -4.45 -9.22 11.69
CA TRP A 521 -3.27 -8.74 12.39
C TRP A 521 -3.51 -7.39 13.06
N LYS A 522 -2.69 -7.07 14.06
CA LYS A 522 -2.57 -5.72 14.61
C LYS A 522 -1.20 -5.15 14.28
N THR A 523 -1.16 -3.95 13.72
CA THR A 523 0.11 -3.27 13.48
C THR A 523 0.68 -2.68 14.76
N SER A 524 2.00 -2.61 14.84
CA SER A 524 2.76 -2.08 15.96
C SER A 524 2.43 -0.62 16.24
N LYS A 525 2.48 -0.23 17.52
CA LYS A 525 2.40 1.17 17.95
C LYS A 525 3.73 1.93 17.77
N TYR A 526 4.79 1.24 17.37
CA TYR A 526 6.14 1.81 17.21
C TYR A 526 6.50 2.17 15.78
N HIS A 527 5.64 1.87 14.80
CA HIS A 527 5.88 2.27 13.43
C HIS A 527 6.02 3.80 13.31
N PRO A 528 7.04 4.33 12.59
CA PRO A 528 7.32 5.76 12.55
C PRO A 528 6.16 6.57 11.97
N GLN A 529 5.51 6.06 10.90
CA GLN A 529 4.37 6.70 10.25
C GLN A 529 3.09 6.51 11.07
N ALA A 530 2.37 7.61 11.34
CA ALA A 530 1.25 7.63 12.28
C ALA A 530 -0.01 6.92 11.78
N GLU A 531 -0.27 7.02 10.48
CA GLU A 531 -1.40 6.41 9.79
C GLU A 531 -1.33 4.87 9.75
N LEU A 532 -0.15 4.29 9.97
CA LEU A 532 0.10 2.84 9.97
C LEU A 532 0.14 2.22 11.37
N ARG A 533 0.15 3.02 12.44
CA ARG A 533 0.22 2.51 13.82
C ARG A 533 -1.11 1.95 14.32
N SER A 534 -1.04 0.85 15.06
CA SER A 534 -2.17 0.29 15.83
C SER A 534 -3.44 0.05 15.00
N GLN A 535 -3.28 -0.34 13.75
CA GLN A 535 -4.36 -0.70 12.84
C GLN A 535 -4.73 -2.17 13.03
N THR A 536 -6.02 -2.48 13.02
CA THR A 536 -6.49 -3.87 12.83
C THR A 536 -6.70 -4.09 11.34
N ILE A 537 -5.95 -5.03 10.78
CA ILE A 537 -5.88 -5.27 9.34
C ILE A 537 -6.22 -6.72 9.01
N TRP A 538 -6.65 -6.96 7.77
CA TRP A 538 -7.09 -8.27 7.29
C TRP A 538 -6.38 -8.74 6.01
N PRO A 539 -5.08 -9.11 6.08
CA PRO A 539 -4.26 -9.39 4.91
C PRO A 539 -4.28 -10.86 4.45
N TYR A 540 -4.78 -11.80 5.25
CA TYR A 540 -4.86 -13.24 4.92
C TYR A 540 -3.49 -13.87 4.55
N THR A 541 -2.53 -13.70 5.45
CA THR A 541 -1.14 -14.20 5.30
C THR A 541 -0.49 -14.32 6.68
N ASP A 542 0.40 -15.29 6.84
CA ASP A 542 1.29 -15.43 8.00
C ASP A 542 2.67 -14.78 7.79
N LEU A 543 2.96 -14.32 6.56
CA LEU A 543 4.26 -13.76 6.16
C LEU A 543 5.43 -14.75 6.32
N LEU A 544 5.16 -16.05 6.29
CA LEU A 544 6.15 -17.13 6.33
C LEU A 544 6.30 -17.79 4.96
N LEU A 545 7.40 -18.51 4.77
CA LEU A 545 7.64 -19.34 3.60
C LEU A 545 7.07 -20.73 3.85
N HIS A 546 6.38 -21.26 2.84
CA HIS A 546 5.83 -22.62 2.84
C HIS A 546 6.35 -23.37 1.62
N ASP A 547 6.69 -24.64 1.80
CA ASP A 547 7.02 -25.54 0.69
C ASP A 547 5.72 -26.09 0.11
N MET A 548 5.40 -25.67 -1.12
CA MET A 548 4.18 -26.07 -1.82
C MET A 548 4.38 -27.35 -2.64
N GLY A 549 5.50 -28.04 -2.46
CA GLY A 549 5.85 -29.29 -3.14
C GLY A 549 6.81 -29.11 -4.32
N LYS A 550 7.41 -30.22 -4.76
CA LYS A 550 8.48 -30.26 -5.77
C LYS A 550 8.13 -29.57 -7.08
N GLU A 551 6.86 -29.65 -7.51
CA GLU A 551 6.40 -29.04 -8.77
C GLU A 551 6.24 -27.51 -8.68
N LEU A 552 6.20 -26.96 -7.46
CA LEU A 552 6.11 -25.53 -7.16
C LEU A 552 7.36 -25.01 -6.44
N ALA A 553 8.47 -25.78 -6.48
CA ALA A 553 9.72 -25.40 -5.87
C ALA A 553 10.30 -24.15 -6.58
N ASP A 554 10.61 -23.12 -5.78
CA ASP A 554 11.20 -21.83 -6.19
C ASP A 554 12.54 -21.60 -5.47
#